data_AF-A0A2V4A3T0-F1
#
_entry.id   AF-A0A2V4A3T0-F1
#
_cell.length_a   1.000
_cell.length_b   1.000
_cell.length_c   1.000
_cell.angle_alpha   90.00
_cell.angle_beta   90.00
_cell.angle_gamma   90.00
#
_symmetry.space_group_name_H-M   'P 1'
#
loop_
_entity.id
_entity.type
_entity.pdbx_description
1 polymer ?
#
loop_
_entity_poly.entity_id
_entity_poly.type
_entity_poly.pdbx_seq_one_letter_code
_entity_poly.pdbx_strand_id
1 'polypeptide(L)'
;MMKITEEQIQNELLGKYKPLTVESGITTFPFSDLSDREFELLSYLLVKEKIENESFGNHTDIALMQGVAERGRDCVLYQNGEVSGLIQCKKYQARFTKPQFLKELIKFALFAIKDTAILPNRENFEYYLFVSYDITEPTLTLIKSFNSEIEKEISDNVITKYTDEVINEYESFSSFTANQPTQAIYDILKKISVKYYNSTDLSRELNSNIKLAQSFFKIMSVVDLEGADNVIRKALDDYGLRMLTDIDLKSLQQRIGETEDKDRINLGFVDFFGYSTEFFKFIKGDELKKLMTSIADVIGVINKQQLDFVNSQIHEHIQQKITHELLFFNKIHVFSIGIAAPYLFKRLSLKLISKTMPQEMIPKIYPHSKLSKDDLINEISEQLYESSNRVMKGDYSQLAGDSNLVQFKINLYTHMHQGLKNIADAKKVFNKDIELLKPVLDEIEELIGKLIPDSRTVVIKDGSFFDNKDDISLLKKTIDKIEDN
;
A
#
# COMPACT_ATOMS: atom_id res chain seq x y z
N MET A 1 38.85 -12.49 8.99
CA MET A 1 37.54 -11.84 9.16
C MET A 1 37.32 -10.98 7.94
N MET A 2 36.14 -11.02 7.33
CA MET A 2 35.85 -10.22 6.14
C MET A 2 34.66 -9.31 6.47
N LYS A 3 34.85 -7.99 6.33
CA LYS A 3 33.75 -7.03 6.39
C LYS A 3 32.84 -7.29 5.19
N ILE A 4 31.53 -7.33 5.43
CA ILE A 4 30.56 -7.52 4.35
C ILE A 4 30.58 -6.28 3.44
N THR A 5 30.49 -6.49 2.14
CA THR A 5 30.45 -5.41 1.16
C THR A 5 29.06 -4.78 1.09
N GLU A 6 28.97 -3.52 0.69
CA GLU A 6 27.68 -2.83 0.52
C GLU A 6 26.79 -3.50 -0.54
N GLU A 7 27.38 -4.04 -1.60
CA GLU A 7 26.68 -4.78 -2.64
C GLU A 7 25.99 -6.04 -2.07
N GLN A 8 26.66 -6.74 -1.15
CA GLN A 8 26.08 -7.91 -0.50
C GLN A 8 24.95 -7.53 0.46
N ILE A 9 25.08 -6.40 1.18
CA ILE A 9 24.00 -5.86 2.03
C ILE A 9 22.75 -5.56 1.20
N GLN A 10 22.91 -4.93 0.02
CA GLN A 10 21.78 -4.63 -0.87
C GLN A 10 21.09 -5.89 -1.37
N ASN A 11 21.84 -6.94 -1.70
CA ASN A 11 21.28 -8.22 -2.12
C ASN A 11 20.51 -8.94 -0.99
N GLU A 12 20.99 -8.85 0.26
CA GLU A 12 20.31 -9.42 1.43
C GLU A 12 18.99 -8.69 1.76
N LEU A 13 18.87 -7.39 1.44
CA LEU A 13 17.63 -6.60 1.60
C LEU A 13 16.52 -6.97 0.60
N LEU A 14 16.84 -7.65 -0.52
CA LEU A 14 15.89 -8.03 -1.57
C LEU A 14 15.12 -9.34 -1.27
N GLY A 15 15.16 -9.83 -0.03
CA GLY A 15 14.49 -11.06 0.42
C GLY A 15 13.00 -11.17 0.06
N LYS A 16 12.54 -12.41 -0.17
CA LYS A 16 11.22 -12.75 -0.74
C LYS A 16 10.01 -12.63 0.21
N TYR A 17 10.22 -12.38 1.50
CA TYR A 17 9.17 -12.32 2.52
C TYR A 17 9.43 -11.18 3.52
N LYS A 18 8.43 -10.35 3.78
CA LYS A 18 8.50 -9.23 4.75
C LYS A 18 7.33 -9.37 5.74
N PRO A 19 7.57 -9.43 7.07
CA PRO A 19 6.50 -9.52 8.06
C PRO A 19 5.57 -8.31 8.01
N LEU A 20 4.28 -8.51 8.30
CA LEU A 20 3.27 -7.45 8.34
C LEU A 20 3.37 -6.68 9.65
N THR A 21 3.27 -5.35 9.59
CA THR A 21 3.15 -4.49 10.78
C THR A 21 2.08 -3.43 10.55
N VAL A 22 1.43 -2.97 11.62
CA VAL A 22 0.35 -1.97 11.59
C VAL A 22 0.90 -0.63 12.06
N GLU A 23 0.73 0.43 11.27
CA GLU A 23 1.06 1.80 11.66
C GLU A 23 -0.11 2.40 12.46
N SER A 24 -0.08 2.26 13.78
CA SER A 24 -1.06 2.87 14.69
C SER A 24 -0.41 3.82 15.72
N GLY A 25 0.82 4.26 15.45
CA GLY A 25 1.57 5.19 16.31
C GLY A 25 2.12 4.59 17.61
N ILE A 26 1.71 3.39 18.02
CA ILE A 26 2.22 2.68 19.22
C ILE A 26 2.18 1.16 18.99
N THR A 27 2.97 0.65 18.05
CA THR A 27 3.14 -0.80 17.85
C THR A 27 4.62 -1.15 17.88
N THR A 28 4.96 -2.16 18.68
CA THR A 28 6.26 -2.82 18.62
C THR A 28 6.36 -3.59 17.32
N PHE A 29 7.48 -3.45 16.60
CA PHE A 29 7.70 -4.25 15.40
C PHE A 29 7.89 -5.73 15.76
N PRO A 30 7.40 -6.67 14.94
CA PRO A 30 7.51 -8.10 15.20
C PRO A 30 8.92 -8.60 14.84
N PHE A 31 9.97 -8.14 15.53
CA PHE A 31 11.36 -8.54 15.24
C PHE A 31 11.59 -10.05 15.34
N SER A 32 10.80 -10.75 16.16
CA SER A 32 10.87 -12.21 16.28
C SER A 32 10.42 -12.96 15.01
N ASP A 33 9.74 -12.29 14.08
CA ASP A 33 9.32 -12.85 12.79
C ASP A 33 10.39 -12.69 11.71
N LEU A 34 11.45 -11.92 11.97
CA LEU A 34 12.63 -11.86 11.12
C LEU A 34 13.43 -13.18 11.24
N SER A 35 14.22 -13.50 10.22
CA SER A 35 15.31 -14.45 10.38
C SER A 35 16.40 -13.87 11.29
N ASP A 36 17.25 -14.74 11.85
CA ASP A 36 18.34 -14.30 12.72
C ASP A 36 19.24 -13.30 11.98
N ARG A 37 19.51 -13.61 10.71
CA ARG A 37 20.29 -12.79 9.82
C ARG A 37 19.66 -11.43 9.51
N GLU A 38 18.35 -11.40 9.27
CA GLU A 38 17.63 -10.14 9.03
C GLU A 38 17.63 -9.25 10.28
N PHE A 39 17.56 -9.84 11.47
CA PHE A 39 17.62 -9.08 12.73
C PHE A 39 19.03 -8.49 12.98
N GLU A 40 20.09 -9.24 12.67
CA GLU A 40 21.47 -8.72 12.69
C GLU A 40 21.64 -7.55 11.72
N LEU A 41 21.16 -7.71 10.48
CA LEU A 41 21.27 -6.69 9.45
C LEU A 41 20.48 -5.42 9.81
N LEU A 42 19.27 -5.57 10.36
CA LEU A 42 18.49 -4.44 10.88
C LEU A 42 19.25 -3.72 11.99
N SER A 43 19.80 -4.46 12.95
CA SER A 43 20.55 -3.90 14.07
C SER A 43 21.80 -3.14 13.60
N TYR A 44 22.51 -3.70 12.62
CA TYR A 44 23.64 -3.05 11.96
C TYR A 44 23.24 -1.72 11.29
N LEU A 45 22.23 -1.73 10.43
CA LEU A 45 21.81 -0.54 9.69
C LEU A 45 21.27 0.54 10.62
N LEU A 46 20.52 0.14 11.65
CA LEU A 46 20.00 1.06 12.67
C LEU A 46 21.15 1.76 13.39
N VAL A 47 22.15 1.02 13.87
CA VAL A 47 23.28 1.63 14.58
C VAL A 47 24.20 2.40 13.64
N LYS A 48 24.40 1.95 12.41
CA LYS A 48 25.15 2.71 11.39
C LYS A 48 24.59 4.11 11.22
N GLU A 49 23.28 4.23 11.01
CA GLU A 49 22.62 5.53 10.86
C GLU A 49 22.70 6.37 12.15
N LYS A 50 22.59 5.73 13.32
CA LYS A 50 22.75 6.46 14.58
C LYS A 50 24.17 6.98 14.82
N ILE A 51 25.20 6.26 14.39
CA ILE A 51 26.60 6.71 14.41
C ILE A 51 26.79 7.88 13.45
N GLU A 52 26.26 7.78 12.22
CA GLU A 52 26.30 8.86 11.22
C GLU A 52 25.62 10.14 11.74
N ASN A 53 24.59 10.00 12.58
CA ASN A 53 23.88 11.10 13.24
C ASN A 53 24.43 11.47 14.64
N GLU A 54 25.62 10.98 15.02
CA GLU A 54 26.28 11.27 16.32
C GLU A 54 25.41 10.96 17.56
N SER A 55 24.50 9.98 17.45
CA SER A 55 23.47 9.68 18.46
C SER A 55 23.66 8.30 19.13
N PHE A 56 24.77 7.61 18.88
CA PHE A 56 25.08 6.29 19.43
C PHE A 56 26.44 6.26 20.14
N GLY A 57 26.47 6.80 21.36
CA GLY A 57 27.69 6.81 22.18
C GLY A 57 28.84 7.55 21.51
N ASN A 58 30.06 7.08 21.74
CA ASN A 58 31.29 7.69 21.20
C ASN A 58 31.87 6.89 20.01
N HIS A 59 31.06 6.05 19.37
CA HIS A 59 31.51 5.20 18.26
C HIS A 59 31.49 5.98 16.94
N THR A 60 32.46 5.70 16.08
CA THR A 60 32.67 6.40 14.79
C THR A 60 32.45 5.52 13.57
N ASP A 61 32.45 4.19 13.71
CA ASP A 61 32.17 3.25 12.62
C ASP A 61 31.61 1.93 13.18
N ILE A 62 30.95 1.15 12.32
CA ILE A 62 30.40 -0.17 12.61
C ILE A 62 30.63 -1.13 11.44
N ALA A 63 30.90 -2.40 11.74
CA ALA A 63 30.98 -3.47 10.75
C ALA A 63 30.08 -4.66 11.11
N LEU A 64 29.28 -5.12 10.16
CA LEU A 64 28.53 -6.38 10.23
C LEU A 64 29.45 -7.56 9.91
N MET A 65 29.39 -8.61 10.74
CA MET A 65 30.20 -9.82 10.59
C MET A 65 29.46 -10.91 9.81
N GLN A 66 30.20 -11.84 9.20
CA GLN A 66 29.66 -13.02 8.49
C GLN A 66 30.54 -14.26 8.67
N GLY A 67 29.92 -15.42 8.87
CA GLY A 67 30.57 -16.74 8.79
C GLY A 67 30.37 -17.62 10.03
N VAL A 68 30.66 -18.93 9.89
CA VAL A 68 30.26 -20.04 10.80
C VAL A 68 30.87 -20.00 12.22
N ALA A 69 31.56 -18.93 12.60
CA ALA A 69 32.02 -18.68 13.95
C ALA A 69 32.16 -17.17 14.17
N GLU A 70 31.05 -16.47 14.39
CA GLU A 70 30.98 -15.03 14.72
C GLU A 70 31.72 -14.66 16.02
N ARG A 71 32.32 -15.63 16.71
CA ARG A 71 33.11 -15.46 17.94
C ARG A 71 32.38 -14.67 19.03
N GLY A 72 31.04 -14.71 19.02
CA GLY A 72 30.19 -13.96 19.94
C GLY A 72 30.08 -12.46 19.63
N ARG A 73 30.13 -12.07 18.36
CA ARG A 73 29.93 -10.69 17.89
C ARG A 73 29.24 -10.67 16.52
N ASP A 74 28.06 -10.08 16.46
CA ASP A 74 27.33 -9.94 15.20
C ASP A 74 27.74 -8.63 14.50
N CYS A 75 27.93 -7.56 15.29
CA CYS A 75 28.56 -6.32 14.82
C CYS A 75 29.75 -5.91 15.69
N VAL A 76 30.72 -5.24 15.08
CA VAL A 76 31.88 -4.64 15.76
C VAL A 76 31.78 -3.12 15.66
N LEU A 77 31.93 -2.45 16.80
CA LEU A 77 31.92 -0.99 16.91
C LEU A 77 33.36 -0.47 17.01
N TYR A 78 33.62 0.62 16.30
CA TYR A 78 34.93 1.26 16.27
C TYR A 78 34.84 2.68 16.79
N GLN A 79 35.91 3.13 17.45
CA GLN A 79 36.15 4.53 17.77
C GLN A 79 37.52 4.91 17.21
N ASN A 80 37.56 5.85 16.26
CA ASN A 80 38.78 6.30 15.60
C ASN A 80 39.62 5.15 14.98
N GLY A 81 38.93 4.13 14.45
CA GLY A 81 39.57 2.96 13.83
C GLY A 81 39.97 1.83 14.79
N GLU A 82 39.84 2.02 16.10
CA GLU A 82 40.08 0.98 17.10
C GLU A 82 38.78 0.33 17.57
N VAL A 83 38.81 -0.97 17.87
CA VAL A 83 37.64 -1.69 18.38
C VAL A 83 37.28 -1.17 19.77
N SER A 84 36.08 -0.63 19.91
CA SER A 84 35.57 -0.02 21.15
C SER A 84 34.28 -0.67 21.67
N GLY A 85 33.69 -1.59 20.93
CA GLY A 85 32.52 -2.31 21.39
C GLY A 85 32.03 -3.38 20.42
N LEU A 86 30.93 -4.02 20.78
CA LEU A 86 30.24 -4.98 19.93
C LEU A 86 28.73 -4.90 20.12
N ILE A 87 28.00 -5.44 19.15
CA ILE A 87 26.58 -5.75 19.28
C ILE A 87 26.40 -7.26 19.10
N GLN A 88 25.72 -7.88 20.05
CA GLN A 88 25.25 -9.26 19.95
C GLN A 88 23.72 -9.25 19.92
N CYS A 89 23.17 -9.73 18.81
CA CYS A 89 21.76 -9.94 18.55
C CYS A 89 21.34 -11.32 19.05
N LYS A 90 20.17 -11.39 19.68
CA LYS A 90 19.54 -12.66 20.10
C LYS A 90 18.07 -12.63 19.74
N LYS A 91 17.70 -13.42 18.73
CA LYS A 91 16.32 -13.59 18.32
C LYS A 91 15.65 -14.72 19.09
N TYR A 92 14.74 -14.38 19.98
CA TYR A 92 13.93 -15.34 20.73
C TYR A 92 12.49 -14.84 20.81
N GLN A 93 11.53 -15.74 20.62
CA GLN A 93 10.13 -15.44 20.90
C GLN A 93 9.85 -15.33 22.40
N ALA A 94 10.61 -16.04 23.23
CA ALA A 94 10.54 -15.97 24.68
C ALA A 94 11.52 -14.91 25.25
N ARG A 95 11.30 -14.50 26.50
CA ARG A 95 12.20 -13.56 27.19
C ARG A 95 13.59 -14.17 27.38
N PHE A 96 14.63 -13.42 27.02
CA PHE A 96 16.01 -13.84 27.17
C PHE A 96 16.43 -13.85 28.66
N THR A 97 17.06 -14.93 29.10
CA THR A 97 17.25 -15.23 30.53
C THR A 97 18.67 -14.96 31.01
N LYS A 98 18.84 -14.83 32.34
CA LYS A 98 20.13 -14.56 32.99
C LYS A 98 21.18 -15.63 32.65
N PRO A 99 20.86 -16.95 32.70
CA PRO A 99 21.82 -17.98 32.28
C PRO A 99 22.25 -17.84 30.82
N GLN A 100 21.31 -17.57 29.90
CA GLN A 100 21.64 -17.38 28.48
C GLN A 100 22.55 -16.17 28.28
N PHE A 101 22.27 -15.06 28.97
CA PHE A 101 23.09 -13.87 28.89
C PHE A 101 24.52 -14.09 29.41
N LEU A 102 24.66 -14.72 30.58
CA LEU A 102 25.97 -15.05 31.15
C LEU A 102 26.79 -15.97 30.23
N LYS A 103 26.15 -16.98 29.62
CA LYS A 103 26.83 -17.86 28.65
C LYS A 103 27.35 -17.12 27.42
N GLU A 104 26.59 -16.16 26.88
CA GLU A 104 27.05 -15.34 25.75
C GLU A 104 28.23 -14.44 26.15
N LEU A 105 28.18 -13.82 27.33
CA LEU A 105 29.30 -13.03 27.85
C LEU A 105 30.57 -13.87 28.05
N ILE A 106 30.43 -15.07 28.60
CA ILE A 106 31.53 -16.02 28.81
C ILE A 106 32.10 -16.47 27.45
N LYS A 107 31.24 -16.76 26.48
CA LYS A 107 31.65 -17.11 25.11
C LYS A 107 32.48 -15.98 24.49
N PHE A 108 32.03 -14.74 24.62
CA PHE A 108 32.79 -13.56 24.19
C PHE A 108 34.15 -13.45 24.91
N ALA A 109 34.18 -13.58 26.23
CA ALA A 109 35.42 -13.52 27.01
C ALA A 109 36.43 -14.62 26.60
N LEU A 110 35.97 -15.85 26.39
CA LEU A 110 36.80 -16.96 25.91
C LEU A 110 37.41 -16.68 24.53
N PHE A 111 36.63 -16.12 23.61
CA PHE A 111 37.15 -15.70 22.31
C PHE A 111 38.15 -14.54 22.43
N ALA A 112 37.88 -13.55 23.29
CA ALA A 112 38.80 -12.45 23.56
C ALA A 112 40.14 -12.88 24.19
N ILE A 113 40.13 -13.98 24.96
CA ILE A 113 41.35 -14.60 25.50
C ILE A 113 42.13 -15.31 24.40
N LYS A 114 41.45 -15.96 23.45
CA LYS A 114 42.10 -16.60 22.29
C LYS A 114 42.67 -15.61 21.29
N ASP A 115 41.99 -14.48 21.09
CA ASP A 115 42.33 -13.47 20.11
C ASP A 115 42.18 -12.08 20.73
N THR A 116 43.30 -11.48 21.12
CA THR A 116 43.33 -10.19 21.80
C THR A 116 42.85 -9.04 20.92
N ALA A 117 42.79 -9.21 19.59
CA ALA A 117 42.22 -8.21 18.68
C ALA A 117 40.70 -8.08 18.84
N ILE A 118 40.04 -9.02 19.51
CA ILE A 118 38.61 -8.96 19.82
C ILE A 118 38.31 -7.92 20.91
N LEU A 119 39.22 -7.78 21.88
CA LEU A 119 39.12 -6.85 23.00
C LEU A 119 40.50 -6.23 23.24
N PRO A 120 40.94 -5.30 22.36
CA PRO A 120 42.27 -4.70 22.45
C PRO A 120 42.41 -3.79 23.68
N ASN A 121 41.33 -3.12 24.09
CA ASN A 121 41.25 -2.32 25.30
C ASN A 121 40.05 -2.77 26.15
N ARG A 122 40.30 -3.12 27.42
CA ARG A 122 39.29 -3.67 28.33
C ARG A 122 38.48 -2.62 29.08
N GLU A 123 39.03 -1.43 29.31
CA GLU A 123 38.44 -0.42 30.21
C GLU A 123 37.38 0.46 29.52
N ASN A 124 37.43 0.55 28.18
CA ASN A 124 36.53 1.41 27.39
C ASN A 124 35.69 0.61 26.40
N PHE A 125 35.41 -0.66 26.70
CA PHE A 125 34.68 -1.54 25.80
C PHE A 125 33.22 -1.65 26.18
N GLU A 126 32.33 -1.37 25.22
CA GLU A 126 30.89 -1.46 25.41
C GLU A 126 30.31 -2.72 24.72
N TYR A 127 29.68 -3.58 25.51
CA TYR A 127 28.96 -4.76 25.06
C TYR A 127 27.47 -4.45 24.97
N TYR A 128 26.91 -4.49 23.76
CA TYR A 128 25.49 -4.26 23.53
C TYR A 128 24.76 -5.57 23.25
N LEU A 129 23.71 -5.86 24.03
CA LEU A 129 22.78 -6.96 23.77
C LEU A 129 21.50 -6.45 23.11
N PHE A 130 21.22 -6.89 21.89
CA PHE A 130 19.98 -6.58 21.19
C PHE A 130 19.09 -7.82 21.19
N VAL A 131 17.87 -7.72 21.73
CA VAL A 131 16.92 -8.85 21.77
C VAL A 131 15.66 -8.55 20.97
N SER A 132 15.19 -9.54 20.21
CA SER A 132 14.00 -9.39 19.34
C SER A 132 12.68 -9.25 20.11
N TYR A 133 12.67 -9.58 21.40
CA TYR A 133 11.49 -9.46 22.26
C TYR A 133 11.81 -8.69 23.55
N ASP A 134 12.17 -9.38 24.63
CA ASP A 134 12.50 -8.75 25.91
C ASP A 134 13.40 -9.65 26.76
N ILE A 135 13.84 -9.18 27.92
CA ILE A 135 14.65 -9.93 28.88
C ILE A 135 13.86 -10.23 30.16
N THR A 136 14.28 -11.23 30.95
CA THR A 136 13.67 -11.48 32.26
C THR A 136 14.15 -10.47 33.31
N GLU A 137 13.35 -10.24 34.35
CA GLU A 137 13.68 -9.32 35.45
C GLU A 137 15.06 -9.61 36.10
N PRO A 138 15.44 -10.88 36.39
CA PRO A 138 16.79 -11.16 36.90
C PRO A 138 17.91 -10.74 35.93
N THR A 139 17.66 -10.82 34.63
CA THR A 139 18.62 -10.39 33.59
C THR A 139 18.73 -8.87 33.54
N LEU A 140 17.59 -8.18 33.64
CA LEU A 140 17.54 -6.72 33.69
C LEU A 140 18.29 -6.18 34.91
N THR A 141 18.08 -6.77 36.09
CA THR A 141 18.79 -6.40 37.32
C THR A 141 20.30 -6.59 37.17
N LEU A 142 20.73 -7.72 36.61
CA LEU A 142 22.14 -7.96 36.30
C LEU A 142 22.70 -6.88 35.36
N ILE A 143 22.02 -6.53 34.27
CA ILE A 143 22.54 -5.57 33.29
C ILE A 143 22.59 -4.14 33.86
N LYS A 144 21.54 -3.69 34.57
CA LYS A 144 21.47 -2.31 35.11
C LYS A 144 22.51 -2.03 36.18
N SER A 145 22.95 -3.05 36.91
CA SER A 145 23.95 -2.97 37.98
C SER A 145 25.13 -3.91 37.74
N PHE A 146 25.56 -4.02 36.48
CA PHE A 146 26.45 -5.08 36.00
C PHE A 146 27.72 -5.26 36.84
N ASN A 147 28.51 -4.21 37.05
CA ASN A 147 29.78 -4.31 37.75
C ASN A 147 29.64 -4.82 39.20
N SER A 148 28.54 -4.52 39.89
CA SER A 148 28.30 -5.03 41.25
C SER A 148 27.64 -6.41 41.27
N GLU A 149 26.72 -6.68 40.34
CA GLU A 149 26.02 -7.96 40.30
C GLU A 149 26.93 -9.07 39.76
N ILE A 150 27.83 -8.77 38.81
CA ILE A 150 28.76 -9.76 38.27
C ILE A 150 29.75 -10.26 39.34
N GLU A 151 30.13 -9.44 40.32
CA GLU A 151 30.96 -9.87 41.44
C GLU A 151 30.26 -10.89 42.34
N LYS A 152 28.94 -10.79 42.48
CA LYS A 152 28.15 -11.81 43.20
C LYS A 152 28.13 -13.12 42.43
N GLU A 153 27.85 -13.07 41.12
CA GLU A 153 27.86 -14.27 40.26
C GLU A 153 29.24 -14.96 40.22
N ILE A 154 30.33 -14.19 40.32
CA ILE A 154 31.69 -14.71 40.46
C ILE A 154 31.88 -15.37 41.83
N SER A 155 31.49 -14.70 42.91
CA SER A 155 31.65 -15.19 44.29
C SER A 155 30.83 -16.47 44.55
N ASP A 156 29.66 -16.56 43.93
CA ASP A 156 28.76 -17.72 44.00
C ASP A 156 29.17 -18.87 43.06
N ASN A 157 30.32 -18.77 42.39
CA ASN A 157 30.83 -19.74 41.41
C ASN A 157 29.92 -19.99 40.19
N VAL A 158 28.96 -19.09 39.93
CA VAL A 158 28.04 -19.21 38.79
C VAL A 158 28.80 -19.04 37.46
N ILE A 159 29.76 -18.12 37.41
CA ILE A 159 30.59 -17.90 36.21
C ILE A 159 31.48 -19.11 35.91
N THR A 160 32.10 -19.73 36.92
CA THR A 160 32.88 -20.98 36.74
C THR A 160 32.01 -22.07 36.14
N LYS A 161 30.83 -22.30 36.74
CA LYS A 161 29.88 -23.31 36.27
C LYS A 161 29.49 -23.10 34.81
N TYR A 162 29.12 -21.88 34.42
CA TYR A 162 28.77 -21.62 33.03
C TYR A 162 29.98 -21.61 32.09
N THR A 163 31.19 -21.37 32.59
CA THR A 163 32.43 -21.54 31.83
C THR A 163 32.66 -23.00 31.49
N ASP A 164 32.48 -23.90 32.45
CA ASP A 164 32.50 -25.36 32.21
C ASP A 164 31.48 -25.75 31.13
N GLU A 165 30.24 -25.29 31.26
CA GLU A 165 29.17 -25.60 30.31
C GLU A 165 29.50 -25.11 28.88
N VAL A 166 29.97 -23.87 28.73
CA VAL A 166 30.32 -23.29 27.42
C VAL A 166 31.54 -23.98 26.80
N ILE A 167 32.58 -24.29 27.58
CA ILE A 167 33.76 -25.00 27.05
C ILE A 167 33.37 -26.39 26.52
N ASN A 168 32.46 -27.08 27.21
CA ASN A 168 32.01 -28.41 26.83
C ASN A 168 31.01 -28.41 25.66
N GLU A 169 30.24 -27.33 25.48
CA GLU A 169 29.26 -27.19 24.40
C GLU A 169 29.91 -26.86 23.04
N TYR A 170 31.04 -26.15 23.02
CA TYR A 170 31.66 -25.64 21.80
C TYR A 170 33.06 -26.21 21.57
N GLU A 171 33.24 -26.99 20.49
CA GLU A 171 34.53 -27.60 20.09
C GLU A 171 35.66 -26.57 19.97
N SER A 172 35.32 -25.35 19.54
CA SER A 172 36.26 -24.24 19.42
C SER A 172 36.97 -23.87 20.72
N PHE A 173 36.50 -24.32 21.89
CA PHE A 173 37.11 -24.08 23.20
C PHE A 173 37.77 -25.30 23.84
N SER A 174 37.85 -26.44 23.15
CA SER A 174 38.49 -27.67 23.63
C SER A 174 39.90 -27.48 24.21
N SER A 175 40.66 -26.48 23.73
CA SER A 175 41.98 -26.12 24.27
C SER A 175 41.95 -25.67 25.74
N PHE A 176 40.79 -25.26 26.26
CA PHE A 176 40.61 -24.79 27.64
C PHE A 176 40.12 -25.88 28.60
N THR A 177 39.76 -27.07 28.12
CA THR A 177 39.26 -28.17 28.97
C THR A 177 40.27 -28.59 30.04
N ALA A 178 41.57 -28.55 29.73
CA ALA A 178 42.63 -28.93 30.67
C ALA A 178 43.05 -27.81 31.64
N ASN A 179 42.89 -26.54 31.23
CA ASN A 179 43.24 -25.37 32.05
C ASN A 179 42.32 -24.20 31.68
N GLN A 180 41.33 -23.96 32.53
CA GLN A 180 40.33 -22.93 32.27
C GLN A 180 40.88 -21.55 32.62
N PRO A 181 40.74 -20.55 31.73
CA PRO A 181 41.25 -19.21 31.97
C PRO A 181 40.28 -18.39 32.85
N THR A 182 39.78 -18.98 33.94
CA THR A 182 38.70 -18.45 34.77
C THR A 182 39.01 -17.06 35.32
N GLN A 183 40.23 -16.83 35.82
CA GLN A 183 40.63 -15.51 36.30
C GLN A 183 40.64 -14.45 35.18
N ALA A 184 41.08 -14.82 33.98
CA ALA A 184 41.08 -13.90 32.84
C ALA A 184 39.64 -13.54 32.41
N ILE A 185 38.71 -14.50 32.50
CA ILE A 185 37.28 -14.25 32.26
C ILE A 185 36.76 -13.24 33.29
N TYR A 186 37.06 -13.44 34.58
CA TYR A 186 36.64 -12.51 35.63
C TYR A 186 37.15 -11.10 35.39
N ASP A 187 38.44 -10.98 35.04
CA ASP A 187 39.06 -9.68 34.78
C ASP A 187 38.43 -8.97 33.58
N ILE A 188 38.00 -9.69 32.54
CA ILE A 188 37.29 -9.11 31.41
C ILE A 188 35.89 -8.66 31.84
N LEU A 189 35.12 -9.54 32.48
CA LEU A 189 33.74 -9.25 32.85
C LEU A 189 33.62 -8.09 33.85
N LYS A 190 34.62 -7.87 34.71
CA LYS A 190 34.64 -6.74 35.65
C LYS A 190 34.92 -5.38 35.00
N LYS A 191 35.48 -5.35 33.79
CA LYS A 191 35.99 -4.14 33.14
C LYS A 191 35.13 -3.63 32.00
N ILE A 192 34.37 -4.51 31.35
CA ILE A 192 33.47 -4.11 30.26
C ILE A 192 32.22 -3.39 30.78
N SER A 193 31.67 -2.51 29.95
CA SER A 193 30.35 -1.92 30.17
C SER A 193 29.29 -2.69 29.38
N VAL A 194 28.13 -2.95 29.98
CA VAL A 194 27.04 -3.71 29.33
C VAL A 194 25.81 -2.84 29.17
N LYS A 195 25.23 -2.84 27.96
CA LYS A 195 23.97 -2.18 27.63
C LYS A 195 23.04 -3.16 26.92
N TYR A 196 21.73 -2.89 26.94
CA TYR A 196 20.74 -3.70 26.23
C TYR A 196 19.70 -2.85 25.52
N TYR A 197 19.13 -3.42 24.46
CA TYR A 197 17.98 -2.89 23.73
C TYR A 197 16.96 -4.03 23.51
N ASN A 198 15.72 -3.81 23.94
CA ASN A 198 14.63 -4.76 23.68
C ASN A 198 13.77 -4.33 22.49
N SER A 199 12.72 -5.10 22.18
CA SER A 199 11.80 -4.79 21.09
C SER A 199 11.17 -3.41 21.20
N THR A 200 10.84 -2.94 22.41
CA THR A 200 10.27 -1.60 22.61
C THR A 200 11.29 -0.51 22.30
N ASP A 201 12.51 -0.64 22.80
CA ASP A 201 13.58 0.32 22.54
C ASP A 201 13.90 0.37 21.04
N LEU A 202 14.09 -0.78 20.39
CA LEU A 202 14.37 -0.88 18.96
C LEU A 202 13.21 -0.36 18.11
N SER A 203 11.96 -0.60 18.51
CA SER A 203 10.79 -0.10 17.78
C SER A 203 10.70 1.42 17.82
N ARG A 204 11.00 2.04 18.97
CA ARG A 204 11.02 3.51 19.09
C ARG A 204 12.06 4.13 18.17
N GLU A 205 13.25 3.52 18.10
CA GLU A 205 14.33 3.97 17.21
C GLU A 205 13.91 3.80 15.74
N LEU A 206 13.34 2.65 15.38
CA LEU A 206 12.94 2.34 14.01
C LEU A 206 11.73 3.17 13.54
N ASN A 207 10.81 3.53 14.44
CA ASN A 207 9.71 4.45 14.14
C ASN A 207 10.19 5.87 13.79
N SER A 208 11.37 6.27 14.29
CA SER A 208 12.00 7.54 13.88
C SER A 208 12.63 7.45 12.49
N ASN A 209 12.72 6.25 11.90
CA ASN A 209 13.32 5.97 10.61
C ASN A 209 12.46 5.00 9.78
N ILE A 210 11.36 5.52 9.25
CA ILE A 210 10.37 4.76 8.49
C ILE A 210 10.96 4.12 7.22
N LYS A 211 11.97 4.74 6.59
CA LYS A 211 12.63 4.18 5.39
C LYS A 211 13.35 2.87 5.71
N LEU A 212 14.08 2.83 6.83
CA LEU A 212 14.72 1.60 7.29
C LEU A 212 13.65 0.56 7.68
N ALA A 213 12.58 0.98 8.38
CA ALA A 213 11.48 0.10 8.75
C ALA A 213 10.86 -0.63 7.53
N GLN A 214 10.58 0.09 6.45
CA GLN A 214 10.00 -0.45 5.20
C GLN A 214 10.93 -1.44 4.46
N SER A 215 12.23 -1.40 4.75
CA SER A 215 13.19 -2.35 4.18
C SER A 215 12.98 -3.75 4.76
N PHE A 216 12.56 -3.86 6.02
CA PHE A 216 12.38 -5.13 6.73
C PHE A 216 10.92 -5.54 6.93
N PHE A 217 10.00 -4.58 7.06
CA PHE A 217 8.59 -4.83 7.38
C PHE A 217 7.65 -4.29 6.30
N LYS A 218 6.55 -4.99 6.07
CA LYS A 218 5.43 -4.49 5.27
C LYS A 218 4.49 -3.71 6.18
N ILE A 219 4.63 -2.38 6.16
CA ILE A 219 3.84 -1.45 6.96
C ILE A 219 2.46 -1.28 6.31
N MET A 220 1.40 -1.67 7.03
CA MET A 220 0.01 -1.38 6.70
C MET A 220 -0.48 -0.22 7.56
N SER A 221 -0.87 0.88 6.93
CA SER A 221 -1.46 2.01 7.65
C SER A 221 -2.87 1.65 8.09
N VAL A 222 -3.14 1.60 9.40
CA VAL A 222 -4.50 1.54 9.92
C VAL A 222 -4.95 2.98 10.11
N VAL A 223 -5.58 3.51 9.08
CA VAL A 223 -6.12 4.86 9.11
C VAL A 223 -7.43 4.80 9.90
N ASP A 224 -7.49 5.55 11.00
CA ASP A 224 -8.75 5.89 11.66
C ASP A 224 -9.71 6.50 10.61
N LEU A 225 -10.98 6.11 10.60
CA LEU A 225 -11.95 6.56 9.59
C LEU A 225 -12.12 8.08 9.62
N GLU A 226 -12.03 8.72 10.79
CA GLU A 226 -12.07 10.18 10.92
C GLU A 226 -10.76 10.83 10.43
N GLY A 227 -9.61 10.22 10.73
CA GLY A 227 -8.32 10.62 10.17
C GLY A 227 -8.27 10.49 8.65
N ALA A 228 -8.84 9.42 8.10
CA ALA A 228 -8.94 9.18 6.67
C ALA A 228 -9.85 10.20 5.99
N ASP A 229 -11.03 10.49 6.56
CA ASP A 229 -11.93 11.51 6.03
C ASP A 229 -11.26 12.89 6.04
N ASN A 230 -10.55 13.24 7.11
CA ASN A 230 -9.81 14.50 7.18
C ASN A 230 -8.65 14.58 6.18
N VAL A 231 -7.90 13.49 5.99
CA VAL A 231 -6.81 13.42 4.99
C VAL A 231 -7.38 13.45 3.57
N ILE A 232 -8.50 12.77 3.30
CA ILE A 232 -9.19 12.78 2.01
C ILE A 232 -9.74 14.18 1.73
N ARG A 233 -10.42 14.82 2.69
CA ARG A 233 -10.90 16.20 2.54
C ARG A 233 -9.75 17.16 2.28
N LYS A 234 -8.67 17.06 3.06
CA LYS A 234 -7.48 17.88 2.87
C LYS A 234 -6.82 17.62 1.51
N ALA A 235 -6.72 16.36 1.08
CA ALA A 235 -6.18 16.01 -0.22
C ALA A 235 -7.07 16.55 -1.35
N LEU A 236 -8.39 16.40 -1.26
CA LEU A 236 -9.34 16.93 -2.23
C LEU A 236 -9.27 18.46 -2.28
N ASP A 237 -9.18 19.14 -1.13
CA ASP A 237 -8.94 20.58 -1.04
C ASP A 237 -7.58 20.97 -1.65
N ASP A 238 -6.55 20.13 -1.48
CA ASP A 238 -5.23 20.30 -2.08
C ASP A 238 -5.26 20.14 -3.61
N TYR A 239 -6.14 19.28 -4.13
CA TYR A 239 -6.46 19.13 -5.57
C TYR A 239 -7.54 20.09 -6.08
N GLY A 240 -7.95 21.08 -5.27
CA GLY A 240 -8.92 22.11 -5.66
C GLY A 240 -10.39 21.67 -5.64
N LEU A 241 -10.70 20.43 -5.25
CA LEU A 241 -12.05 19.89 -5.14
C LEU A 241 -12.58 20.05 -3.71
N ARG A 242 -13.16 21.21 -3.39
CA ARG A 242 -13.85 21.40 -2.11
C ARG A 242 -15.19 20.64 -2.11
N MET A 243 -15.37 19.78 -1.11
CA MET A 243 -16.66 19.13 -0.87
C MET A 243 -17.68 20.13 -0.28
N LEU A 244 -18.91 20.13 -0.81
CA LEU A 244 -20.01 20.87 -0.21
C LEU A 244 -20.36 20.28 1.16
N THR A 245 -20.72 21.16 2.10
CA THR A 245 -21.04 20.80 3.49
C THR A 245 -22.51 21.08 3.82
N ASP A 246 -22.97 20.63 4.99
CA ASP A 246 -24.32 20.94 5.49
C ASP A 246 -24.57 22.44 5.65
N ILE A 247 -23.51 23.22 5.88
CA ILE A 247 -23.61 24.69 5.95
C ILE A 247 -23.98 25.24 4.57
N ASP A 248 -23.34 24.74 3.51
CA ASP A 248 -23.63 25.13 2.13
C ASP A 248 -25.07 24.75 1.73
N LEU A 249 -25.54 23.57 2.16
CA LEU A 249 -26.90 23.11 1.91
C LEU A 249 -27.95 23.99 2.62
N LYS A 250 -27.73 24.34 3.90
CA LYS A 250 -28.62 25.24 4.64
C LYS A 250 -28.67 26.63 4.02
N SER A 251 -27.52 27.16 3.59
CA SER A 251 -27.44 28.44 2.88
C SER A 251 -28.25 28.42 1.58
N LEU A 252 -28.10 27.35 0.78
CA LEU A 252 -28.88 27.17 -0.45
C LEU A 252 -30.39 27.08 -0.15
N GLN A 253 -30.78 26.29 0.85
CA GLN A 253 -32.18 26.14 1.25
C GLN A 253 -32.79 27.47 1.69
N GLN A 254 -32.07 28.26 2.50
CA GLN A 254 -32.53 29.56 2.94
C GLN A 254 -32.76 30.50 1.75
N ARG A 255 -31.77 30.60 0.85
CA ARG A 255 -31.83 31.47 -0.33
C ARG A 255 -33.02 31.13 -1.24
N ILE A 256 -33.24 29.84 -1.50
CA ILE A 256 -34.38 29.38 -2.30
C ILE A 256 -35.70 29.64 -1.57
N GLY A 257 -35.74 29.40 -0.25
CA GLY A 257 -36.92 29.61 0.61
C GLY A 257 -37.37 31.06 0.73
N GLU A 258 -36.45 32.02 0.65
CA GLU A 258 -36.74 33.47 0.71
C GLU A 258 -37.30 34.04 -0.61
N THR A 259 -37.22 33.30 -1.71
CA THR A 259 -37.79 33.73 -3.01
C THR A 259 -39.32 33.73 -2.95
N GLU A 260 -40.00 34.79 -3.37
CA GLU A 260 -41.47 34.83 -3.41
C GLU A 260 -42.04 33.79 -4.42
N ASP A 261 -43.21 33.21 -4.12
CA ASP A 261 -43.81 32.16 -4.95
C ASP A 261 -44.03 32.56 -6.42
N LYS A 262 -44.29 33.84 -6.68
CA LYS A 262 -44.48 34.39 -8.04
C LYS A 262 -43.20 34.38 -8.90
N ASP A 263 -42.05 34.22 -8.26
CA ASP A 263 -40.71 34.22 -8.86
C ASP A 263 -40.06 32.81 -8.81
N ARG A 264 -40.88 31.77 -8.61
CA ARG A 264 -40.50 30.35 -8.65
C ARG A 264 -41.12 29.69 -9.87
N ILE A 265 -40.31 29.29 -10.85
CA ILE A 265 -40.77 28.77 -12.13
C ILE A 265 -40.20 27.38 -12.38
N ASN A 266 -41.07 26.39 -12.53
CA ASN A 266 -40.72 25.03 -12.94
C ASN A 266 -40.96 24.85 -14.44
N LEU A 267 -39.95 24.39 -15.18
CA LEU A 267 -40.03 24.07 -16.61
C LEU A 267 -39.71 22.59 -16.88
N GLY A 268 -40.02 21.70 -15.94
CA GLY A 268 -39.78 20.27 -16.03
C GLY A 268 -38.41 19.85 -15.50
N PHE A 269 -37.40 19.79 -16.37
CA PHE A 269 -36.05 19.32 -15.99
C PHE A 269 -35.14 20.42 -15.40
N VAL A 270 -35.68 21.63 -15.23
CA VAL A 270 -35.00 22.76 -14.61
C VAL A 270 -36.01 23.61 -13.83
N ASP A 271 -35.58 24.05 -12.65
CA ASP A 271 -36.31 24.98 -11.78
C ASP A 271 -35.54 26.30 -11.69
N PHE A 272 -36.26 27.41 -11.78
CA PHE A 272 -35.73 28.77 -11.64
C PHE A 272 -36.30 29.43 -10.40
N PHE A 273 -35.41 30.03 -9.59
CA PHE A 273 -35.77 30.81 -8.41
C PHE A 273 -35.26 32.24 -8.58
N GLY A 274 -36.11 33.23 -8.34
CA GLY A 274 -35.80 34.66 -8.46
C GLY A 274 -36.10 35.26 -9.83
N TYR A 275 -36.83 34.54 -10.69
CA TYR A 275 -37.21 34.99 -12.03
C TYR A 275 -38.72 35.02 -12.17
N SER A 276 -39.28 36.20 -12.48
CA SER A 276 -40.72 36.40 -12.55
C SER A 276 -41.35 35.77 -13.79
N THR A 277 -42.66 35.49 -13.72
CA THR A 277 -43.41 35.00 -14.89
C THR A 277 -43.34 36.00 -16.06
N GLU A 278 -43.21 37.29 -15.77
CA GLU A 278 -43.09 38.39 -16.73
C GLU A 278 -41.80 38.28 -17.56
N PHE A 279 -40.69 37.88 -16.93
CA PHE A 279 -39.44 37.61 -17.63
C PHE A 279 -39.60 36.47 -18.65
N PHE A 280 -40.24 35.37 -18.25
CA PHE A 280 -40.48 34.24 -19.15
C PHE A 280 -41.51 34.58 -20.26
N LYS A 281 -42.48 35.45 -19.99
CA LYS A 281 -43.38 36.01 -21.02
C LYS A 281 -42.62 36.91 -22.01
N PHE A 282 -41.55 37.58 -21.58
CA PHE A 282 -40.71 38.43 -22.44
C PHE A 282 -39.83 37.60 -23.39
N ILE A 283 -39.09 36.59 -22.88
CA ILE A 283 -38.17 35.76 -23.69
C ILE A 283 -38.87 34.66 -24.51
N LYS A 284 -40.21 34.57 -24.46
CA LYS A 284 -41.01 33.53 -25.12
C LYS A 284 -40.57 33.21 -26.57
N GLY A 285 -40.86 32.00 -27.02
CA GLY A 285 -40.55 31.56 -28.38
C GLY A 285 -39.08 31.16 -28.53
N ASP A 286 -38.38 31.73 -29.52
CA ASP A 286 -37.03 31.29 -29.90
C ASP A 286 -35.97 31.54 -28.81
N GLU A 287 -36.07 32.64 -28.06
CA GLU A 287 -35.10 32.93 -26.99
C GLU A 287 -35.23 31.97 -25.79
N LEU A 288 -36.47 31.64 -25.40
CA LEU A 288 -36.73 30.58 -24.41
C LEU A 288 -36.17 29.24 -24.90
N LYS A 289 -36.35 28.91 -26.19
CA LYS A 289 -35.79 27.69 -26.77
C LYS A 289 -34.27 27.67 -26.69
N LYS A 290 -33.59 28.79 -26.98
CA LYS A 290 -32.14 28.91 -26.84
C LYS A 290 -31.69 28.68 -25.40
N LEU A 291 -32.35 29.30 -24.42
CA LEU A 291 -32.05 29.08 -22.99
C LEU A 291 -32.16 27.61 -22.60
N MET A 292 -33.27 26.95 -22.97
CA MET A 292 -33.48 25.53 -22.67
C MET A 292 -32.44 24.63 -23.37
N THR A 293 -32.01 25.00 -24.58
CA THR A 293 -30.96 24.27 -25.32
C THR A 293 -29.62 24.38 -24.58
N SER A 294 -29.21 25.57 -24.16
CA SER A 294 -27.97 25.76 -23.41
C SER A 294 -27.93 24.95 -22.10
N ILE A 295 -29.05 24.87 -21.39
CA ILE A 295 -29.15 24.07 -20.16
C ILE A 295 -29.03 22.58 -20.47
N ALA A 296 -29.72 22.12 -21.52
CA ALA A 296 -29.61 20.74 -21.99
C ALA A 296 -28.18 20.40 -22.43
N ASP A 297 -27.47 21.33 -23.06
CA ASP A 297 -26.07 21.15 -23.47
C ASP A 297 -25.14 20.97 -22.27
N VAL A 298 -25.30 21.77 -21.21
CA VAL A 298 -24.53 21.59 -19.95
C VAL A 298 -24.74 20.20 -19.37
N ILE A 299 -26.00 19.75 -19.28
CA ILE A 299 -26.34 18.40 -18.81
C ILE A 299 -25.73 17.34 -19.74
N GLY A 300 -25.78 17.57 -21.05
CA GLY A 300 -25.20 16.69 -22.07
C GLY A 300 -23.69 16.51 -21.92
N VAL A 301 -22.96 17.59 -21.68
CA VAL A 301 -21.51 17.56 -21.44
C VAL A 301 -21.18 16.73 -20.19
N ILE A 302 -21.88 16.95 -19.08
CA ILE A 302 -21.66 16.20 -17.84
C ILE A 302 -21.96 14.72 -18.03
N ASN A 303 -23.09 14.38 -18.66
CA ASN A 303 -23.45 13.00 -18.94
C ASN A 303 -22.42 12.29 -19.84
N LYS A 304 -21.88 13.00 -20.83
CA LYS A 304 -20.82 12.47 -21.70
C LYS A 304 -19.56 12.14 -20.89
N GLN A 305 -19.08 13.09 -20.08
CA GLN A 305 -17.89 12.86 -19.24
C GLN A 305 -18.11 11.71 -18.26
N GLN A 306 -19.32 11.57 -17.73
CA GLN A 306 -19.65 10.47 -16.83
C GLN A 306 -19.68 9.11 -17.54
N LEU A 307 -20.15 9.06 -18.80
CA LEU A 307 -20.06 7.86 -19.63
C LEU A 307 -18.61 7.50 -19.95
N ASP A 308 -17.78 8.49 -20.28
CA ASP A 308 -16.35 8.30 -20.56
C ASP A 308 -15.60 7.78 -19.31
N PHE A 309 -15.92 8.33 -18.13
CA PHE A 309 -15.43 7.84 -16.84
C PHE A 309 -15.87 6.40 -16.54
N VAL A 310 -17.15 6.07 -16.73
CA VAL A 310 -17.62 4.69 -16.56
C VAL A 310 -16.89 3.74 -17.52
N ASN A 311 -16.68 4.16 -18.77
CA ASN A 311 -15.96 3.34 -19.73
C ASN A 311 -14.48 3.12 -19.33
N SER A 312 -13.81 4.13 -18.76
CA SER A 312 -12.44 3.96 -18.27
C SER A 312 -12.37 2.97 -17.09
N GLN A 313 -13.31 3.08 -16.15
CA GLN A 313 -13.41 2.16 -15.01
C GLN A 313 -13.72 0.72 -15.44
N ILE A 314 -14.56 0.54 -16.48
CA ILE A 314 -14.79 -0.77 -17.09
C ILE A 314 -13.48 -1.38 -17.58
N HIS A 315 -12.69 -0.62 -18.34
CA HIS A 315 -11.43 -1.14 -18.89
C HIS A 315 -10.39 -1.46 -17.80
N GLU A 316 -10.27 -0.60 -16.79
CA GLU A 316 -9.38 -0.83 -15.65
C GLU A 316 -9.72 -2.13 -14.91
N HIS A 317 -11.00 -2.32 -14.58
CA HIS A 317 -11.42 -3.52 -13.86
C HIS A 317 -11.40 -4.79 -14.73
N ILE A 318 -11.67 -4.70 -16.04
CA ILE A 318 -11.46 -5.85 -16.96
C ILE A 318 -9.99 -6.27 -16.95
N GLN A 319 -9.05 -5.31 -16.94
CA GLN A 319 -7.63 -5.63 -16.90
C GLN A 319 -7.27 -6.34 -15.59
N GLN A 320 -7.68 -5.79 -14.45
CA GLN A 320 -7.36 -6.35 -13.13
C GLN A 320 -8.05 -7.71 -12.89
N LYS A 321 -9.37 -7.78 -13.08
CA LYS A 321 -10.20 -8.91 -12.63
C LYS A 321 -10.39 -10.01 -13.68
N ILE A 322 -10.33 -9.67 -14.96
CA ILE A 322 -10.50 -10.67 -16.04
C ILE A 322 -9.14 -11.03 -16.63
N THR A 323 -8.33 -10.04 -17.01
CA THR A 323 -7.05 -10.30 -17.69
C THR A 323 -6.02 -10.90 -16.72
N HIS A 324 -5.76 -10.26 -15.58
CA HIS A 324 -4.74 -10.75 -14.66
C HIS A 324 -5.18 -12.00 -13.89
N GLU A 325 -6.44 -12.08 -13.45
CA GLU A 325 -6.89 -13.19 -12.57
C GLU A 325 -7.43 -14.43 -13.32
N LEU A 326 -7.92 -14.25 -14.55
CA LEU A 326 -8.48 -15.35 -15.36
C LEU A 326 -7.61 -15.67 -16.58
N LEU A 327 -7.31 -14.69 -17.43
CA LEU A 327 -6.58 -14.95 -18.69
C LEU A 327 -5.13 -15.36 -18.44
N PHE A 328 -4.36 -14.64 -17.62
CA PHE A 328 -2.95 -14.96 -17.37
C PHE A 328 -2.73 -16.32 -16.71
N PHE A 329 -3.74 -16.80 -15.98
CA PHE A 329 -3.75 -18.14 -15.41
C PHE A 329 -4.40 -19.19 -16.32
N ASN A 330 -4.64 -18.86 -17.60
CA ASN A 330 -5.26 -19.73 -18.62
C ASN A 330 -6.60 -20.34 -18.19
N LYS A 331 -7.38 -19.64 -17.36
CA LYS A 331 -8.70 -20.11 -16.91
C LYS A 331 -9.78 -19.89 -17.97
N ILE A 332 -9.60 -18.87 -18.81
CA ILE A 332 -10.49 -18.50 -19.90
C ILE A 332 -9.67 -18.22 -21.17
N HIS A 333 -10.32 -18.27 -22.33
CA HIS A 333 -9.74 -17.92 -23.61
C HIS A 333 -9.86 -16.42 -23.91
N VAL A 334 -8.88 -15.84 -24.61
CA VAL A 334 -8.86 -14.42 -25.01
C VAL A 334 -10.11 -14.01 -25.81
N PHE A 335 -10.65 -14.92 -26.63
CA PHE A 335 -11.91 -14.73 -27.35
C PHE A 335 -13.08 -14.34 -26.42
N SER A 336 -13.20 -15.03 -25.28
CA SER A 336 -14.32 -14.88 -24.36
C SER A 336 -14.31 -13.55 -23.62
N ILE A 337 -13.15 -12.86 -23.54
CA ILE A 337 -13.04 -11.52 -22.95
C ILE A 337 -13.83 -10.48 -23.75
N GLY A 338 -14.05 -10.71 -25.05
CA GLY A 338 -14.77 -9.79 -25.93
C GLY A 338 -16.20 -9.45 -25.47
N ILE A 339 -16.79 -10.27 -24.59
CA ILE A 339 -18.11 -10.01 -23.99
C ILE A 339 -18.09 -8.90 -22.94
N ALA A 340 -16.97 -8.72 -22.24
CA ALA A 340 -16.93 -8.01 -20.98
C ALA A 340 -17.24 -6.52 -21.13
N ALA A 341 -16.51 -5.80 -21.99
CA ALA A 341 -16.70 -4.37 -22.17
C ALA A 341 -18.09 -4.02 -22.74
N PRO A 342 -18.58 -4.65 -23.82
CA PRO A 342 -19.91 -4.35 -24.34
C PRO A 342 -21.04 -4.70 -23.36
N TYR A 343 -20.90 -5.80 -22.60
CA TYR A 343 -21.87 -6.18 -21.58
C TYR A 343 -21.92 -5.15 -20.45
N LEU A 344 -20.77 -4.87 -19.82
CA LEU A 344 -20.67 -3.93 -18.71
C LEU A 344 -21.11 -2.52 -19.12
N PHE A 345 -20.72 -2.08 -20.32
CA PHE A 345 -21.12 -0.77 -20.83
C PHE A 345 -22.64 -0.68 -20.99
N LYS A 346 -23.30 -1.65 -21.65
CA LYS A 346 -24.76 -1.64 -21.80
C LYS A 346 -25.50 -1.67 -20.46
N ARG A 347 -24.98 -2.41 -19.46
CA ARG A 347 -25.54 -2.48 -18.10
C ARG A 347 -25.41 -1.15 -17.35
N LEU A 348 -24.22 -0.58 -17.34
CA LEU A 348 -23.89 0.62 -16.56
C LEU A 348 -24.39 1.91 -17.23
N SER A 349 -24.38 1.99 -18.57
CA SER A 349 -24.95 3.12 -19.30
C SER A 349 -26.46 3.24 -19.08
N LEU A 350 -27.18 2.11 -18.96
CA LEU A 350 -28.60 2.13 -18.63
C LEU A 350 -28.84 2.75 -17.25
N LYS A 351 -27.98 2.45 -16.26
CA LYS A 351 -28.06 3.05 -14.92
C LYS A 351 -27.88 4.57 -14.95
N LEU A 352 -27.02 5.08 -15.84
CA LEU A 352 -26.81 6.52 -16.03
C LEU A 352 -27.98 7.22 -16.71
N ILE A 353 -28.65 6.55 -17.65
CA ILE A 353 -29.65 7.17 -18.54
C ILE A 353 -31.08 6.98 -18.00
N SER A 354 -31.34 5.94 -17.21
CA SER A 354 -32.69 5.63 -16.72
C SER A 354 -33.32 6.74 -15.87
N LYS A 355 -32.51 7.67 -15.36
CA LYS A 355 -32.94 8.83 -14.56
C LYS A 355 -32.88 10.16 -15.31
N THR A 356 -32.46 10.18 -16.57
CA THR A 356 -32.38 11.42 -17.40
C THR A 356 -33.55 11.58 -18.36
N MET A 357 -34.46 10.60 -18.44
CA MET A 357 -35.61 10.62 -19.34
C MET A 357 -36.80 9.84 -18.75
N PRO A 358 -38.03 10.06 -19.25
CA PRO A 358 -39.19 9.31 -18.80
C PRO A 358 -39.03 7.80 -19.00
N GLN A 359 -39.47 7.01 -18.01
CA GLN A 359 -39.33 5.54 -18.03
C GLN A 359 -39.95 4.89 -19.27
N GLU A 360 -41.06 5.43 -19.77
CA GLU A 360 -41.75 4.94 -20.96
C GLU A 360 -40.94 5.10 -22.26
N MET A 361 -39.98 6.03 -22.28
CA MET A 361 -39.12 6.29 -23.45
C MET A 361 -37.88 5.40 -23.46
N ILE A 362 -37.44 4.90 -22.29
CA ILE A 362 -36.22 4.10 -22.16
C ILE A 362 -36.25 2.90 -23.13
N PRO A 363 -37.31 2.07 -23.22
CA PRO A 363 -37.30 0.92 -24.12
C PRO A 363 -37.33 1.28 -25.61
N LYS A 364 -37.75 2.49 -25.98
CA LYS A 364 -37.77 2.95 -27.37
C LYS A 364 -36.38 3.39 -27.84
N ILE A 365 -35.59 3.96 -26.92
CA ILE A 365 -34.25 4.50 -27.20
C ILE A 365 -33.17 3.45 -26.90
N TYR A 366 -33.39 2.64 -25.87
CA TYR A 366 -32.53 1.54 -25.43
C TYR A 366 -33.33 0.24 -25.39
N PRO A 367 -33.56 -0.43 -26.54
CA PRO A 367 -34.33 -1.68 -26.61
C PRO A 367 -33.83 -2.78 -25.66
N HIS A 368 -32.52 -2.80 -25.42
CA HIS A 368 -31.85 -3.75 -24.52
C HIS A 368 -32.19 -3.56 -23.03
N SER A 369 -32.87 -2.46 -22.66
CA SER A 369 -33.22 -2.18 -21.26
C SER A 369 -34.17 -3.21 -20.64
N LYS A 370 -34.84 -4.02 -21.47
CA LYS A 370 -35.76 -5.07 -21.06
C LYS A 370 -35.13 -6.45 -20.99
N LEU A 371 -33.90 -6.60 -21.45
CA LEU A 371 -33.23 -7.89 -21.53
C LEU A 371 -32.73 -8.32 -20.15
N SER A 372 -32.88 -9.61 -19.86
CA SER A 372 -32.20 -10.21 -18.71
C SER A 372 -30.67 -10.18 -18.92
N LYS A 373 -29.90 -10.45 -17.87
CA LYS A 373 -28.44 -10.57 -17.99
C LYS A 373 -28.05 -11.66 -19.01
N ASP A 374 -28.75 -12.79 -18.99
CA ASP A 374 -28.51 -13.89 -19.91
C ASP A 374 -28.90 -13.55 -21.36
N ASP A 375 -30.03 -12.88 -21.58
CA ASP A 375 -30.44 -12.44 -22.92
C ASP A 375 -29.45 -11.43 -23.51
N LEU A 376 -28.93 -10.54 -22.65
CA LEU A 376 -27.93 -9.56 -23.06
C LEU A 376 -26.59 -10.22 -23.41
N ILE A 377 -26.16 -11.21 -22.62
CA ILE A 377 -24.97 -12.02 -22.93
C ILE A 377 -25.17 -12.74 -24.27
N ASN A 378 -26.33 -13.35 -24.49
CA ASN A 378 -26.65 -14.06 -25.73
C ASN A 378 -26.56 -13.12 -26.94
N GLU A 379 -27.24 -11.98 -26.89
CA GLU A 379 -27.24 -10.99 -27.98
C GLU A 379 -25.83 -10.50 -28.33
N ILE A 380 -25.03 -10.14 -27.32
CA ILE A 380 -23.66 -9.65 -27.56
C ILE A 380 -22.78 -10.79 -28.08
N SER A 381 -22.95 -12.00 -27.56
CA SER A 381 -22.20 -13.17 -28.02
C SER A 381 -22.50 -13.49 -29.48
N GLU A 382 -23.74 -13.34 -29.94
CA GLU A 382 -24.12 -13.49 -31.35
C GLU A 382 -23.36 -12.51 -32.25
N GLN A 383 -23.27 -11.24 -31.86
CA GLN A 383 -22.51 -10.22 -32.59
C GLN A 383 -21.00 -10.55 -32.63
N LEU A 384 -20.44 -11.03 -31.52
CA LEU A 384 -19.06 -11.49 -31.45
C LEU A 384 -18.82 -12.70 -32.36
N TYR A 385 -19.77 -13.63 -32.42
CA TYR A 385 -19.69 -14.80 -33.28
C TYR A 385 -19.74 -14.45 -34.76
N GLU A 386 -20.68 -13.60 -35.16
CA GLU A 386 -20.83 -13.15 -36.55
C GLU A 386 -19.56 -12.45 -37.04
N SER A 387 -19.03 -11.54 -36.23
CA SER A 387 -17.80 -10.81 -36.55
C SER A 387 -16.60 -11.74 -36.65
N SER A 388 -16.48 -12.70 -35.74
CA SER A 388 -15.40 -13.68 -35.75
C SER A 388 -15.51 -14.67 -36.92
N ASN A 389 -16.72 -15.10 -37.28
CA ASN A 389 -16.95 -15.99 -38.41
C ASN A 389 -16.59 -15.34 -39.75
N ARG A 390 -16.84 -14.03 -39.92
CA ARG A 390 -16.38 -13.27 -41.10
C ARG A 390 -14.86 -13.25 -41.17
N VAL A 391 -14.21 -12.84 -40.09
CA VAL A 391 -12.74 -12.73 -40.02
C VAL A 391 -12.05 -14.09 -40.22
N MET A 392 -12.56 -15.16 -39.61
CA MET A 392 -12.04 -16.53 -39.80
C MET A 392 -12.17 -17.03 -41.26
N LYS A 393 -13.12 -16.49 -42.04
CA LYS A 393 -13.29 -16.76 -43.47
C LYS A 393 -12.49 -15.83 -44.38
N GLY A 394 -11.70 -14.92 -43.81
CA GLY A 394 -10.94 -13.90 -44.56
C GLY A 394 -11.79 -12.73 -45.06
N ASP A 395 -13.02 -12.57 -44.56
CA ASP A 395 -13.86 -11.41 -44.87
C ASP A 395 -13.60 -10.26 -43.89
N TYR A 396 -12.88 -9.25 -44.38
CA TYR A 396 -12.50 -8.04 -43.64
C TYR A 396 -13.31 -6.80 -44.06
N SER A 397 -14.37 -6.96 -44.88
CA SER A 397 -15.13 -5.85 -45.47
C SER A 397 -15.78 -4.90 -44.47
N GLN A 398 -15.98 -5.35 -43.23
CA GLN A 398 -16.62 -4.60 -42.15
C GLN A 398 -15.61 -3.96 -41.18
N LEU A 399 -14.30 -4.16 -41.39
CA LEU A 399 -13.27 -3.53 -40.57
C LEU A 399 -13.06 -2.08 -41.02
N ALA A 400 -13.57 -1.13 -40.23
CA ALA A 400 -13.38 0.29 -40.49
C ALA A 400 -11.97 0.77 -40.10
N GLY A 401 -11.37 1.64 -40.91
CA GLY A 401 -10.06 2.25 -40.66
C GLY A 401 -9.26 2.48 -41.93
N ASP A 402 -8.12 3.17 -41.80
CA ASP A 402 -7.10 3.16 -42.84
C ASP A 402 -6.44 1.77 -42.96
N SER A 403 -5.61 1.58 -43.99
CA SER A 403 -4.95 0.29 -44.24
C SER A 403 -4.10 -0.21 -43.07
N ASN A 404 -3.48 0.69 -42.29
CA ASN A 404 -2.66 0.32 -41.14
C ASN A 404 -3.52 -0.14 -39.96
N LEU A 405 -4.62 0.57 -39.68
CA LEU A 405 -5.56 0.23 -38.62
C LEU A 405 -6.31 -1.08 -38.94
N VAL A 406 -6.66 -1.30 -40.20
CA VAL A 406 -7.26 -2.58 -40.65
C VAL A 406 -6.28 -3.73 -40.46
N GLN A 407 -5.01 -3.57 -40.85
CA GLN A 407 -3.99 -4.60 -40.64
C GLN A 407 -3.75 -4.90 -39.16
N PHE A 408 -3.73 -3.87 -38.31
CA PHE A 408 -3.63 -4.03 -36.86
C PHE A 408 -4.83 -4.82 -36.30
N LYS A 409 -6.05 -4.52 -36.73
CA LYS A 409 -7.26 -5.26 -36.32
C LYS A 409 -7.20 -6.72 -36.78
N ILE A 410 -6.74 -7.00 -38.00
CA ILE A 410 -6.55 -8.37 -38.50
C ILE A 410 -5.56 -9.14 -37.61
N ASN A 411 -4.45 -8.50 -37.22
CA ASN A 411 -3.48 -9.11 -36.31
C ASN A 411 -4.10 -9.40 -34.94
N LEU A 412 -4.89 -8.48 -34.38
CA LEU A 412 -5.60 -8.70 -33.12
C LEU A 412 -6.57 -9.88 -33.22
N TYR A 413 -7.40 -9.94 -34.27
CA TYR A 413 -8.32 -11.08 -34.47
C TYR A 413 -7.57 -12.41 -34.59
N THR A 414 -6.43 -12.42 -35.28
CA THR A 414 -5.59 -13.62 -35.40
C THR A 414 -5.16 -14.14 -34.01
N HIS A 415 -4.75 -13.25 -33.11
CA HIS A 415 -4.41 -13.62 -31.74
C HIS A 415 -5.64 -14.03 -30.93
N MET A 416 -6.77 -13.31 -31.09
CA MET A 416 -8.03 -13.63 -30.40
C MET A 416 -8.57 -15.01 -30.77
N HIS A 417 -8.28 -15.50 -31.98
CA HIS A 417 -8.75 -16.78 -32.50
C HIS A 417 -7.71 -17.90 -32.41
N GLN A 418 -6.55 -17.65 -31.80
CA GLN A 418 -5.50 -18.66 -31.67
C GLN A 418 -6.03 -19.93 -31.00
N GLY A 419 -5.85 -21.09 -31.63
CA GLY A 419 -6.36 -22.36 -31.10
C GLY A 419 -7.83 -22.66 -31.39
N LEU A 420 -8.55 -21.76 -32.08
CA LEU A 420 -9.92 -21.98 -32.56
C LEU A 420 -9.90 -22.28 -34.07
N LYS A 421 -10.47 -23.40 -34.52
CA LYS A 421 -10.45 -23.77 -35.95
C LYS A 421 -11.64 -23.20 -36.71
N ASN A 422 -12.74 -22.97 -36.03
CA ASN A 422 -13.98 -22.49 -36.60
C ASN A 422 -14.88 -21.87 -35.51
N ILE A 423 -16.02 -21.33 -35.95
CA ILE A 423 -16.95 -20.67 -35.04
C ILE A 423 -17.62 -21.63 -34.03
N ALA A 424 -17.76 -22.91 -34.34
CA ALA A 424 -18.32 -23.88 -33.40
C ALA A 424 -17.35 -24.13 -32.23
N ASP A 425 -16.04 -24.14 -32.49
CA ASP A 425 -15.02 -24.19 -31.43
C ASP A 425 -15.10 -22.95 -30.53
N ALA A 426 -15.23 -21.76 -31.13
CA ALA A 426 -15.37 -20.50 -30.39
C ALA A 426 -16.61 -20.50 -29.48
N LYS A 427 -17.77 -20.98 -29.97
CA LYS A 427 -18.99 -21.14 -29.18
C LYS A 427 -18.80 -22.10 -28.01
N LYS A 428 -18.14 -23.24 -28.25
CA LYS A 428 -17.87 -24.23 -27.19
C LYS A 428 -16.96 -23.67 -26.10
N VAL A 429 -15.91 -22.94 -26.49
CA VAL A 429 -15.00 -22.28 -25.56
C VAL A 429 -15.73 -21.19 -24.77
N PHE A 430 -16.50 -20.34 -25.44
CA PHE A 430 -17.28 -19.30 -24.79
C PHE A 430 -18.28 -19.85 -23.77
N ASN A 431 -19.04 -20.89 -24.12
CA ASN A 431 -20.01 -21.50 -23.21
C ASN A 431 -19.36 -22.09 -21.95
N LYS A 432 -18.09 -22.49 -22.01
CA LYS A 432 -17.32 -22.91 -20.84
C LYS A 432 -16.85 -21.70 -20.03
N ASP A 433 -16.29 -20.70 -20.72
CA ASP A 433 -15.67 -19.55 -20.06
C ASP A 433 -16.70 -18.61 -19.42
N ILE A 434 -17.90 -18.52 -19.99
CA ILE A 434 -18.96 -17.62 -19.52
C ILE A 434 -19.43 -17.95 -18.10
N GLU A 435 -19.38 -19.22 -17.71
CA GLU A 435 -19.69 -19.67 -16.34
C GLU A 435 -18.70 -19.12 -15.31
N LEU A 436 -17.43 -18.90 -15.73
CA LEU A 436 -16.42 -18.25 -14.89
C LEU A 436 -16.47 -16.73 -14.97
N LEU A 437 -16.87 -16.19 -16.13
CA LEU A 437 -16.93 -14.74 -16.36
C LEU A 437 -18.13 -14.07 -15.67
N LYS A 438 -19.30 -14.71 -15.66
CA LYS A 438 -20.53 -14.17 -15.04
C LYS A 438 -20.34 -13.60 -13.63
N PRO A 439 -19.79 -14.34 -12.64
CA PRO A 439 -19.61 -13.80 -11.30
C PRO A 439 -18.64 -12.62 -11.26
N VAL A 440 -17.60 -12.62 -12.10
CA VAL A 440 -16.63 -11.52 -12.18
C VAL A 440 -17.25 -10.29 -12.84
N LEU A 441 -18.07 -10.48 -13.89
CA LEU A 441 -18.82 -9.38 -14.51
C LEU A 441 -19.81 -8.75 -13.52
N ASP A 442 -20.45 -9.56 -12.68
CA ASP A 442 -21.34 -9.08 -11.62
C ASP A 442 -20.58 -8.29 -10.55
N GLU A 443 -19.41 -8.75 -10.14
CA GLU A 443 -18.52 -8.03 -9.22
C GLU A 443 -18.11 -6.67 -9.80
N ILE A 444 -17.68 -6.63 -11.07
CA ILE A 444 -17.28 -5.39 -11.74
C ILE A 444 -18.48 -4.44 -11.90
N GLU A 445 -19.65 -4.96 -12.28
CA GLU A 445 -20.90 -4.17 -12.37
C GLU A 445 -21.24 -3.53 -11.01
N GLU A 446 -21.07 -4.26 -9.90
CA GLU A 446 -21.32 -3.73 -8.56
C GLU A 446 -20.30 -2.66 -8.16
N LEU A 447 -19.00 -2.90 -8.39
CA LEU A 447 -17.92 -1.97 -8.06
C LEU A 447 -18.11 -0.63 -8.77
N ILE A 448 -18.28 -0.66 -10.10
CA ILE A 448 -18.49 0.56 -10.89
C ILE A 448 -19.87 1.16 -10.58
N GLY A 449 -20.87 0.32 -10.31
CA GLY A 449 -22.20 0.74 -9.92
C GLY A 449 -22.21 1.63 -8.66
N LYS A 450 -21.28 1.44 -7.72
CA LYS A 450 -21.12 2.27 -6.52
C LYS A 450 -20.58 3.68 -6.82
N LEU A 451 -19.87 3.84 -7.94
CA LEU A 451 -19.33 5.13 -8.40
C LEU A 451 -20.39 5.97 -9.15
N ILE A 452 -21.51 5.37 -9.52
CA ILE A 452 -22.60 6.04 -10.23
C ILE A 452 -23.64 6.52 -9.19
N PRO A 453 -23.75 7.85 -8.95
CA PRO A 453 -24.71 8.38 -7.99
C PRO A 453 -26.15 8.16 -8.45
N ASP A 454 -27.02 7.88 -7.47
CA ASP A 454 -28.44 7.65 -7.72
C ASP A 454 -29.21 8.92 -8.05
N SER A 455 -28.78 10.08 -7.56
CA SER A 455 -29.37 11.37 -7.86
C SER A 455 -28.26 12.36 -8.16
N ARG A 456 -28.51 13.25 -9.12
CA ARG A 456 -27.55 14.24 -9.60
C ARG A 456 -28.26 15.58 -9.71
N THR A 457 -27.70 16.59 -9.07
CA THR A 457 -28.21 17.96 -9.10
C THR A 457 -27.03 18.90 -9.31
N VAL A 458 -27.15 19.81 -10.27
CA VAL A 458 -26.18 20.88 -10.51
C VAL A 458 -26.85 22.21 -10.14
N VAL A 459 -26.18 23.00 -9.31
CA VAL A 459 -26.66 24.33 -8.89
C VAL A 459 -25.75 25.40 -9.49
N ILE A 460 -26.33 26.28 -10.31
CA ILE A 460 -25.63 27.44 -10.88
C ILE A 460 -26.01 28.67 -10.03
N LYS A 461 -25.02 29.26 -9.34
CA LYS A 461 -25.21 30.45 -8.50
C LYS A 461 -25.05 31.73 -9.32
N ASP A 462 -25.76 32.80 -8.95
CA ASP A 462 -25.58 34.14 -9.54
C ASP A 462 -24.39 34.89 -8.92
N GLY A 463 -24.01 36.02 -9.51
CA GLY A 463 -22.83 36.79 -9.09
C GLY A 463 -22.85 37.34 -7.66
N SER A 464 -23.94 37.20 -6.90
CA SER A 464 -23.98 37.60 -5.48
C SER A 464 -22.97 36.83 -4.62
N PHE A 465 -22.48 35.68 -5.10
CA PHE A 465 -21.37 34.99 -4.43
C PHE A 465 -20.07 35.81 -4.42
N PHE A 466 -19.89 36.76 -5.36
CA PHE A 466 -18.76 37.68 -5.36
C PHE A 466 -18.87 38.77 -4.29
N ASP A 467 -20.02 38.93 -3.64
CA ASP A 467 -20.15 39.91 -2.56
C ASP A 467 -19.59 39.37 -1.23
N ASN A 468 -19.37 38.05 -1.14
CA ASN A 468 -18.72 37.41 -0.02
C ASN A 468 -17.21 37.25 -0.27
N LYS A 469 -16.41 38.05 0.45
CA LYS A 469 -14.93 38.04 0.34
C LYS A 469 -14.32 36.67 0.68
N ASP A 470 -14.96 35.91 1.56
CA ASP A 470 -14.48 34.58 1.93
C ASP A 470 -14.67 33.60 0.76
N ASP A 471 -15.82 33.65 0.08
CA ASP A 471 -16.10 32.79 -1.07
C ASP A 471 -15.20 33.09 -2.28
N ILE A 472 -14.85 34.37 -2.52
CA ILE A 472 -13.90 34.75 -3.59
C ILE A 472 -12.48 34.27 -3.29
N SER A 473 -12.01 34.50 -2.07
CA SER A 473 -10.67 34.08 -1.63
C SER A 473 -10.48 32.57 -1.79
N LEU A 474 -11.56 31.81 -1.54
CA LEU A 474 -11.60 30.37 -1.68
C LEU A 474 -11.67 29.92 -3.15
N LEU A 475 -12.51 30.54 -3.98
CA LEU A 475 -12.58 30.25 -5.42
C LEU A 475 -11.23 30.46 -6.11
N LYS A 476 -10.52 31.54 -5.76
CA LYS A 476 -9.20 31.86 -6.31
C LYS A 476 -8.17 30.77 -5.98
N LYS A 477 -8.14 30.27 -4.73
CA LYS A 477 -7.27 29.16 -4.34
C LYS A 477 -7.55 27.87 -5.10
N THR A 478 -8.81 27.60 -5.43
CA THR A 478 -9.20 26.44 -6.23
C THR A 478 -8.72 26.58 -7.68
N ILE A 479 -8.92 27.74 -8.32
CA ILE A 479 -8.53 27.97 -9.71
C ILE A 479 -7.00 27.96 -9.87
N ASP A 480 -6.27 28.69 -9.01
CA ASP A 480 -4.81 28.81 -9.08
C ASP A 480 -4.11 27.43 -8.99
N LYS A 481 -4.71 26.45 -8.30
CA LYS A 481 -4.16 25.09 -8.13
C LYS A 481 -4.58 24.07 -9.20
N ILE A 482 -5.68 24.33 -9.92
CA ILE A 482 -6.09 23.52 -11.08
C ILE A 482 -5.20 23.85 -12.29
N GLU A 483 -4.72 25.08 -12.40
CA GLU A 483 -3.83 25.54 -13.48
C GLU A 483 -2.35 25.17 -13.28
N ASP A 484 -1.94 24.80 -12.05
CA ASP A 484 -0.57 24.38 -11.69
C ASP A 484 -0.28 22.87 -11.88
N ASN A 485 -1.27 22.06 -12.28
CA ASN A 485 -1.15 20.64 -12.66
C ASN A 485 -1.41 20.43 -14.15
#